data_AF-A0AA95GB72-F1
#
_entry.id   AF-A0AA95GB72-F1
#
_cell.length_a   1.000
_cell.length_b   1.000
_cell.length_c   1.000
_cell.angle_alpha   90.00
_cell.angle_beta   90.00
_cell.angle_gamma   90.00
#
_symmetry.space_group_name_H-M   'P 1'
#
loop_
_entity.id
_entity.type
_entity.pdbx_description
1 polymer ?
#
loop_
_entity_poly.entity_id
_entity_poly.type
_entity_poly.pdbx_seq_one_letter_code
_entity_poly.pdbx_strand_id
1 'polypeptide(L)'
;MNNLPIGLRSDILFFNFRNNVIEKNDYIVLYTLNNLDFFWGNYLILKNPLSIGDFEKWTKYYQNEFSNISSNKQMCFSWPGDLSYIELNKFKENNFIFFDRLTMTARKKDIKCKYYNNEVLCKRMVTNDDWEQVLNFQFKINEFLNKKKSKSYIEKRVFEFKSYTDNNHGYWYAAFLNGEIISDVGLYWNDEFARLQNLKTLKEYRKLGVAQTLIKYAIEDSNQEFFTLEAEENGLAINMYKSIGFTVQEKKYGLYSSSI
;
A
#
# COMPACT_ATOMS: atom_id res chain seq x y z
N MET A 1 6.73 -12.37 14.26
CA MET A 1 5.83 -11.44 13.52
C MET A 1 4.35 -11.40 13.96
N ASN A 2 3.67 -12.49 14.35
CA ASN A 2 2.20 -12.51 14.57
C ASN A 2 1.67 -11.52 15.63
N ASN A 3 2.52 -11.06 16.54
CA ASN A 3 2.15 -10.07 17.57
C ASN A 3 2.16 -8.62 17.06
N LEU A 4 2.54 -8.38 15.80
CA LEU A 4 2.53 -7.04 15.22
C LEU A 4 1.10 -6.61 14.86
N PRO A 5 0.78 -5.31 15.03
CA PRO A 5 -0.44 -4.71 14.53
C PRO A 5 -0.65 -4.97 13.03
N ILE A 6 -1.91 -5.09 12.61
CA ILE A 6 -2.24 -5.61 11.27
C ILE A 6 -1.75 -4.70 10.16
N GLY A 7 -1.67 -3.39 10.37
CA GLY A 7 -1.13 -2.43 9.41
C GLY A 7 0.32 -2.75 9.06
N LEU A 8 1.15 -3.05 10.07
CA LEU A 8 2.54 -3.45 9.86
C LEU A 8 2.66 -4.82 9.21
N ARG A 9 1.87 -5.81 9.65
CA ARG A 9 1.81 -7.13 8.97
C ARG A 9 1.40 -6.99 7.51
N SER A 10 0.50 -6.05 7.21
CA SER A 10 0.04 -5.81 5.86
C SER A 10 1.10 -5.15 4.97
N ASP A 11 2.05 -4.39 5.53
CA ASP A 11 3.23 -3.90 4.80
C ASP A 11 4.18 -5.06 4.47
N ILE A 12 4.43 -5.93 5.44
CA ILE A 12 5.31 -7.10 5.30
C ILE A 12 4.80 -8.05 4.20
N LEU A 13 3.48 -8.15 4.00
CA LEU A 13 2.84 -9.02 3.01
C LEU A 13 3.54 -9.04 1.64
N PHE A 14 3.78 -7.86 1.05
CA PHE A 14 4.36 -7.76 -0.29
C PHE A 14 5.84 -8.17 -0.33
N PHE A 15 6.58 -7.96 0.77
CA PHE A 15 7.98 -8.33 0.86
C PHE A 15 8.16 -9.83 1.09
N ASN A 16 7.21 -10.46 1.79
CA ASN A 16 7.17 -11.91 1.97
C ASN A 16 7.00 -12.66 0.64
N PHE A 17 6.26 -12.12 -0.33
CA PHE A 17 6.15 -12.71 -1.67
C PHE A 17 7.50 -12.88 -2.38
N ARG A 18 8.54 -12.21 -1.91
CA ARG A 18 9.90 -12.29 -2.46
C ARG A 18 10.95 -12.70 -1.43
N ASN A 19 10.55 -13.18 -0.25
CA ASN A 19 11.45 -13.51 0.86
C ASN A 19 12.40 -12.36 1.25
N ASN A 20 11.96 -11.11 1.13
CA ASN A 20 12.79 -9.94 1.43
C ASN A 20 12.51 -9.35 2.81
N VAL A 21 12.42 -10.22 3.81
CA VAL A 21 12.07 -9.86 5.19
C VAL A 21 13.10 -10.47 6.15
N ILE A 22 13.73 -9.64 6.97
CA ILE A 22 14.65 -10.10 8.02
C ILE A 22 14.13 -9.60 9.36
N GLU A 23 13.70 -10.53 10.22
CA GLU A 23 13.30 -10.21 11.58
C GLU A 23 14.53 -10.04 12.49
N LYS A 24 14.62 -8.91 13.17
CA LYS A 24 15.59 -8.64 14.25
C LYS A 24 14.83 -8.53 15.57
N ASN A 25 15.55 -8.30 16.67
CA ASN A 25 14.92 -8.17 17.98
C ASN A 25 13.97 -6.97 18.05
N ASP A 26 14.45 -5.76 17.70
CA ASP A 26 13.70 -4.51 17.89
C ASP A 26 13.01 -3.99 16.62
N TYR A 27 13.35 -4.54 15.46
CA TYR A 27 12.88 -4.07 14.16
C TYR A 27 12.84 -5.21 13.13
N ILE A 28 12.26 -4.92 11.97
CA ILE A 28 12.22 -5.79 10.80
C ILE A 28 12.78 -5.02 9.62
N VAL A 29 13.68 -5.65 8.87
CA VAL A 29 14.26 -5.11 7.65
C VAL A 29 13.44 -5.60 6.46
N LEU A 30 12.94 -4.65 5.67
CA LEU A 30 12.24 -4.89 4.42
C LEU A 30 13.07 -4.28 3.29
N TYR A 31 13.40 -5.07 2.26
CA TYR A 31 14.27 -4.62 1.17
C TYR A 31 13.74 -5.05 -0.21
N THR A 32 14.17 -4.39 -1.28
CA THR A 32 13.82 -4.77 -2.66
C THR A 32 15.03 -4.72 -3.57
N LEU A 33 15.61 -5.89 -3.89
CA LEU A 33 16.78 -5.98 -4.76
C LEU A 33 16.52 -5.52 -6.20
N ASN A 34 15.29 -5.70 -6.70
CA ASN A 34 14.95 -5.45 -8.10
C ASN A 34 14.41 -4.04 -8.37
N ASN A 35 14.27 -3.21 -7.32
CA ASN A 35 13.75 -1.84 -7.43
C ASN A 35 14.33 -0.93 -6.34
N LEU A 36 15.67 -0.79 -6.33
CA LEU A 36 16.42 -0.06 -5.29
C LEU A 36 16.03 1.43 -5.17
N ASP A 37 15.50 2.01 -6.24
CA ASP A 37 14.99 3.39 -6.27
C ASP A 37 13.53 3.52 -5.80
N PHE A 38 12.88 2.41 -5.42
CA PHE A 38 11.54 2.47 -4.87
C PHE A 38 11.59 3.15 -3.50
N PHE A 39 10.86 4.24 -3.37
CA PHE A 39 10.84 5.09 -2.17
C PHE A 39 10.56 4.32 -0.88
N TRP A 40 9.73 3.27 -0.96
CA TRP A 40 9.39 2.39 0.16
C TRP A 40 9.99 0.99 -0.01
N GLY A 41 11.02 0.83 -0.84
CA GLY A 41 11.64 -0.46 -1.17
C GLY A 41 12.65 -0.92 -0.14
N ASN A 42 13.21 0.01 0.64
CA ASN A 42 14.16 -0.27 1.71
C ASN A 42 13.68 0.45 2.98
N TYR A 43 13.25 -0.33 3.97
CA TYR A 43 12.35 0.14 5.01
C TYR A 43 12.57 -0.63 6.31
N LEU A 44 12.60 0.08 7.44
CA LEU A 44 12.61 -0.55 8.76
C LEU A 44 11.22 -0.43 9.39
N ILE A 45 10.63 -1.56 9.77
CA ILE A 45 9.49 -1.58 10.68
C ILE A 45 10.02 -1.70 12.10
N LEU A 46 9.80 -0.68 12.92
CA LEU A 46 10.15 -0.68 14.33
C LEU A 46 9.02 -1.39 15.10
N LYS A 47 9.38 -2.30 16.01
CA LYS A 47 8.38 -3.04 16.79
C LYS A 47 7.74 -2.19 17.89
N ASN A 48 8.41 -1.08 18.26
CA ASN A 48 7.94 -0.11 19.25
C ASN A 48 8.00 1.31 18.67
N PRO A 49 7.19 2.25 19.19
CA PRO A 49 7.30 3.66 18.85
C PRO A 49 8.71 4.22 19.08
N LEU A 50 9.05 5.24 18.29
CA LEU A 50 10.26 6.04 18.50
C LEU A 50 10.24 6.66 19.90
N SER A 51 11.40 6.70 20.54
CA SER A 51 11.62 7.36 21.83
C SER A 51 12.44 8.66 21.66
N ILE A 52 12.67 9.38 22.75
CA ILE A 52 13.59 10.54 22.77
C ILE A 52 15.02 10.05 22.52
N GLY A 53 15.79 10.74 21.67
CA GLY A 53 17.18 10.38 21.35
C GLY A 53 17.36 9.21 20.36
N ASP A 54 16.28 8.77 19.71
CA ASP A 54 16.30 7.62 18.80
C ASP A 54 16.84 7.93 17.40
N PHE A 55 17.03 9.21 17.08
CA PHE A 55 17.48 9.67 15.76
C PHE A 55 18.81 9.03 15.35
N GLU A 56 19.86 9.18 16.17
CA GLU A 56 21.19 8.65 15.88
C GLU A 56 21.19 7.11 15.83
N LYS A 57 20.40 6.46 16.70
CA LYS A 57 20.28 5.00 16.74
C LYS A 57 19.70 4.46 15.43
N TRP A 58 18.52 4.94 15.04
CA TRP A 58 17.78 4.37 13.90
C TRP A 58 18.37 4.74 12.56
N THR A 59 18.92 5.95 12.41
CA THR A 59 19.66 6.33 11.20
C THR A 59 20.91 5.46 11.01
N LYS A 60 21.67 5.19 12.08
CA LYS A 60 22.82 4.27 12.04
C LYS A 60 22.41 2.84 11.70
N TYR A 61 21.34 2.32 12.31
CA TYR A 61 20.84 0.97 11.99
C TYR A 61 20.40 0.87 10.53
N TYR A 62 19.68 1.87 10.02
CA TYR A 62 19.31 1.91 8.61
C TYR A 62 20.54 1.87 7.70
N GLN A 63 21.56 2.70 7.97
CA GLN A 63 22.80 2.70 7.19
C GLN A 63 23.50 1.33 7.20
N ASN A 64 23.57 0.68 8.36
CA ASN A 64 24.19 -0.64 8.49
C ASN A 64 23.46 -1.71 7.66
N GLU A 65 22.13 -1.69 7.65
CA GLU A 65 21.34 -2.69 6.94
C GLU A 65 21.37 -2.46 5.41
N PHE A 66 21.37 -1.21 4.94
CA PHE A 66 21.17 -0.90 3.52
C PHE A 66 22.41 -0.40 2.76
N SER A 67 23.51 -0.06 3.42
CA SER A 67 24.72 0.49 2.77
C SER A 67 25.30 -0.40 1.66
N ASN A 68 25.19 -1.72 1.79
CA ASN A 68 25.66 -2.67 0.78
C ASN A 68 24.58 -3.08 -0.23
N ILE A 69 23.32 -2.71 0.03
CA ILE A 69 22.16 -3.17 -0.74
C ILE A 69 21.68 -2.08 -1.70
N SER A 70 21.79 -0.81 -1.30
CA SER A 70 21.19 0.31 -2.02
C SER A 70 22.08 1.54 -2.00
N SER A 71 22.22 2.20 -3.15
CA SER A 71 22.78 3.55 -3.25
C SER A 71 21.77 4.63 -2.86
N ASN A 72 20.49 4.27 -2.67
CA ASN A 72 19.45 5.19 -2.23
C ASN A 72 19.72 5.63 -0.78
N LYS A 73 19.79 6.94 -0.60
CA LYS A 73 20.01 7.59 0.71
C LYS A 73 18.71 7.85 1.48
N GLN A 74 17.56 7.56 0.87
CA GLN A 74 16.26 7.75 1.51
C GLN A 74 16.07 6.71 2.60
N MET A 75 15.90 7.18 3.83
CA MET A 75 15.64 6.35 4.99
C MET A 75 14.16 6.34 5.27
N CYS A 76 13.59 5.15 5.44
CA CYS A 76 12.15 4.96 5.63
C CYS A 76 11.92 4.10 6.87
N PHE A 77 11.02 4.57 7.75
CA PHE A 77 10.68 3.89 9.00
C PHE A 77 9.16 3.90 9.24
N SER A 78 8.65 2.88 9.91
CA SER A 78 7.31 2.90 10.50
C SER A 78 7.21 2.15 11.82
N TRP A 79 6.16 2.43 12.57
CA TRP A 79 5.90 1.83 13.86
C TRP A 79 4.40 1.90 14.20
N PRO A 80 3.94 1.08 15.16
CA PRO A 80 2.56 1.13 15.63
C PRO A 80 2.40 2.15 16.77
N GLY A 81 1.18 2.50 17.14
CA GLY A 81 0.90 3.10 18.46
C GLY A 81 0.38 4.53 18.41
N ASP A 82 0.86 5.38 19.31
CA ASP A 82 0.52 6.81 19.46
C ASP A 82 1.79 7.70 19.41
N LEU A 83 1.63 9.02 19.49
CA LEU A 83 2.73 9.99 19.42
C LEU A 83 3.18 10.49 20.81
N SER A 84 2.68 9.90 21.90
CA SER A 84 2.73 10.49 23.24
C SER A 84 4.16 10.65 23.79
N TYR A 85 5.13 9.91 23.25
CA TYR A 85 6.53 9.90 23.72
C TYR A 85 7.57 10.02 22.60
N ILE A 86 7.19 10.61 21.45
CA ILE A 86 8.05 10.66 20.26
C ILE A 86 8.72 12.02 20.09
N GLU A 87 10.04 12.02 19.88
CA GLU A 87 10.80 13.19 19.46
C GLU A 87 10.85 13.30 17.92
N LEU A 88 9.90 14.01 17.32
CA LEU A 88 9.87 14.23 15.87
C LEU A 88 10.76 15.41 15.41
N ASN A 89 11.11 16.33 16.31
CA ASN A 89 11.80 17.57 15.94
C ASN A 89 13.18 17.28 15.34
N LYS A 90 13.97 16.41 15.97
CA LYS A 90 15.30 16.04 15.48
C LYS A 90 15.25 15.43 14.08
N PHE A 91 14.26 14.57 13.81
CA PHE A 91 14.02 14.02 12.48
C PHE A 91 13.65 15.12 11.48
N LYS A 92 12.72 16.02 11.82
CA LYS A 92 12.31 17.13 10.94
C LYS A 92 13.45 18.08 10.60
N GLU A 93 14.30 18.43 11.57
CA GLU A 93 15.52 19.23 11.37
C GLU A 93 16.50 18.56 10.39
N ASN A 94 16.43 17.23 10.26
CA ASN A 94 17.24 16.43 9.34
C ASN A 94 16.45 15.99 8.09
N ASN A 95 15.48 16.80 7.66
CA ASN A 95 14.71 16.62 6.42
C ASN A 95 13.88 15.32 6.37
N PHE A 96 13.44 14.80 7.52
CA PHE A 96 12.43 13.76 7.55
C PHE A 96 11.02 14.34 7.48
N ILE A 97 10.21 13.71 6.65
CA ILE A 97 8.78 13.98 6.53
C ILE A 97 8.05 12.87 7.29
N PHE A 98 7.20 13.31 8.22
CA PHE A 98 6.34 12.44 8.99
C PHE A 98 4.99 12.25 8.29
N PHE A 99 4.44 11.04 8.38
CA PHE A 99 3.10 10.73 7.89
C PHE A 99 2.41 9.74 8.83
N ASP A 100 1.09 9.69 8.71
CA ASP A 100 0.27 8.69 9.36
C ASP A 100 -0.66 7.99 8.37
N ARG A 101 -1.09 6.78 8.74
CA ARG A 101 -2.04 5.97 7.99
C ARG A 101 -3.00 5.31 8.95
N LEU A 102 -4.28 5.30 8.57
CA LEU A 102 -5.26 4.45 9.21
C LEU A 102 -5.21 3.07 8.56
N THR A 103 -5.16 2.05 9.41
CA THR A 103 -5.44 0.69 8.98
C THR A 103 -6.90 0.40 9.24
N MET A 104 -7.60 0.01 8.18
CA MET A 104 -9.02 -0.32 8.25
C MET A 104 -9.23 -1.79 7.95
N THR A 105 -10.16 -2.44 8.65
CA THR A 105 -10.44 -3.87 8.47
C THR A 105 -11.92 -4.15 8.27
N ALA A 106 -12.24 -5.26 7.62
CA ALA A 106 -13.61 -5.74 7.43
C ALA A 106 -13.62 -7.27 7.33
N ARG A 107 -14.75 -7.89 7.71
CA ARG A 107 -15.02 -9.30 7.36
C ARG A 107 -15.90 -9.37 6.11
N LYS A 108 -15.76 -10.43 5.31
CA LYS A 108 -16.53 -10.63 4.08
C LYS A 108 -18.03 -10.41 4.28
N LYS A 109 -18.59 -11.01 5.34
CA LYS A 109 -20.01 -10.90 5.70
C LYS A 109 -20.51 -9.48 5.99
N ASP A 110 -19.61 -8.58 6.37
CA ASP A 110 -19.94 -7.21 6.75
C ASP A 110 -19.83 -6.25 5.55
N ILE A 111 -19.29 -6.73 4.42
CA ILE A 111 -19.11 -5.94 3.21
C ILE A 111 -20.45 -5.66 2.53
N LYS A 112 -20.67 -4.38 2.23
CA LYS A 112 -21.89 -3.88 1.57
C LYS A 112 -21.51 -3.10 0.32
N CYS A 113 -22.41 -3.06 -0.65
CA CYS A 113 -22.33 -2.09 -1.74
C CYS A 113 -23.59 -1.24 -1.67
N LYS A 114 -23.46 -0.04 -1.11
CA LYS A 114 -24.58 0.88 -0.96
C LYS A 114 -25.00 1.44 -2.30
N TYR A 115 -24.03 1.68 -3.19
CA TYR A 115 -24.23 2.21 -4.52
C TYR A 115 -23.60 1.28 -5.54
N TYR A 116 -24.40 0.32 -6.01
CA TYR A 116 -24.02 -0.58 -7.10
C TYR A 116 -24.17 0.14 -8.44
N ASN A 117 -23.16 0.07 -9.29
CA ASN A 117 -23.18 0.66 -10.63
C ASN A 117 -23.33 -0.46 -11.67
N ASN A 118 -24.49 -0.51 -12.34
CA ASN A 118 -24.80 -1.52 -13.35
C ASN A 118 -24.19 -1.23 -14.73
N GLU A 119 -23.63 -0.04 -14.94
CA GLU A 119 -23.02 0.34 -16.22
C GLU A 119 -21.58 -0.16 -16.34
N VAL A 120 -20.94 -0.47 -15.21
CA VAL A 120 -19.55 -0.93 -15.21
C VAL A 120 -19.44 -2.43 -15.26
N LEU A 121 -18.52 -2.92 -16.08
CA LEU A 121 -18.13 -4.33 -16.10
C LEU A 121 -16.88 -4.53 -15.25
N CYS A 122 -16.98 -5.31 -14.17
CA CYS A 122 -15.82 -5.66 -13.35
C CYS A 122 -15.21 -7.00 -13.80
N LYS A 123 -13.89 -7.08 -13.89
CA LYS A 123 -13.18 -8.34 -14.17
C LYS A 123 -11.80 -8.41 -13.51
N ARG A 124 -11.25 -9.62 -13.41
CA ARG A 124 -9.82 -9.88 -13.13
C ARG A 124 -8.98 -9.45 -14.33
N MET A 125 -7.77 -8.99 -14.07
CA MET A 125 -6.74 -8.70 -15.07
C MET A 125 -5.76 -9.86 -15.14
N VAL A 126 -5.78 -10.59 -16.25
CA VAL A 126 -5.08 -11.89 -16.36
C VAL A 126 -4.13 -11.92 -17.55
N THR A 127 -4.55 -11.43 -18.71
CA THR A 127 -3.76 -11.51 -19.94
C THR A 127 -2.73 -10.40 -20.04
N ASN A 128 -1.75 -10.52 -20.93
CA ASN A 128 -0.81 -9.43 -21.19
C ASN A 128 -1.53 -8.15 -21.66
N ASP A 129 -2.56 -8.29 -22.49
CA ASP A 129 -3.38 -7.16 -22.97
C ASP A 129 -4.17 -6.49 -21.83
N ASP A 130 -4.60 -7.26 -20.83
CA ASP A 130 -5.21 -6.71 -19.61
C ASP A 130 -4.18 -5.83 -18.87
N TRP A 131 -2.96 -6.33 -18.69
CA TRP A 131 -1.90 -5.60 -18.00
C TRP A 131 -1.39 -4.37 -18.77
N GLU A 132 -1.43 -4.39 -20.10
CA GLU A 132 -1.19 -3.20 -20.92
C GLU A 132 -2.25 -2.12 -20.68
N GLN A 133 -3.53 -2.51 -20.58
CA GLN A 133 -4.61 -1.58 -20.24
C GLN A 133 -4.46 -1.02 -18.82
N VAL A 134 -4.05 -1.85 -17.84
CA VAL A 134 -3.73 -1.38 -16.47
C VAL A 134 -2.59 -0.35 -16.52
N LEU A 135 -1.54 -0.61 -17.29
CA LEU A 135 -0.42 0.32 -17.42
C LEU A 135 -0.87 1.66 -18.02
N ASN A 136 -1.65 1.62 -19.11
CA ASN A 136 -2.21 2.82 -19.75
C ASN A 136 -3.12 3.60 -18.79
N PHE A 137 -3.97 2.91 -18.04
CA PHE A 137 -4.80 3.51 -16.99
C PHE A 137 -3.95 4.18 -15.90
N GLN A 138 -2.92 3.49 -15.40
CA GLN A 138 -2.02 4.04 -14.38
C GLN A 138 -1.25 5.25 -14.92
N PHE A 139 -0.87 5.31 -16.19
CA PHE A 139 -0.31 6.53 -16.76
C PHE A 139 -1.33 7.67 -16.77
N LYS A 140 -2.55 7.42 -17.28
CA LYS A 140 -3.64 8.41 -17.36
C LYS A 140 -3.99 8.99 -15.99
N ILE A 141 -4.20 8.15 -14.99
CA ILE A 141 -4.65 8.61 -13.66
C ILE A 141 -3.56 9.30 -12.83
N ASN A 142 -2.28 9.11 -13.18
CA ASN A 142 -1.14 9.72 -12.51
C ASN A 142 -0.44 10.79 -13.39
N GLU A 143 -1.09 11.28 -14.46
CA GLU A 143 -0.49 12.20 -15.44
C GLU A 143 0.05 13.51 -14.83
N PHE A 144 -0.53 13.95 -13.72
CA PHE A 144 -0.11 15.16 -13.00
C PHE A 144 1.16 14.99 -12.14
N LEU A 145 1.71 13.78 -12.03
CA LEU A 145 2.99 13.53 -11.37
C LEU A 145 4.17 13.91 -12.30
N ASN A 146 5.28 14.37 -11.73
CA ASN A 146 6.46 14.84 -12.49
C ASN A 146 6.92 13.82 -13.57
N LYS A 147 6.84 14.22 -14.86
CA LYS A 147 6.66 13.33 -16.03
C LYS A 147 7.70 12.21 -16.20
N LYS A 148 9.00 12.45 -15.98
CA LYS A 148 10.05 11.45 -16.27
C LYS A 148 10.28 10.45 -15.13
N LYS A 149 10.38 10.91 -13.88
CA LYS A 149 10.51 10.01 -12.71
C LYS A 149 9.21 9.23 -12.45
N SER A 150 8.06 9.77 -12.86
CA SER A 150 6.75 9.11 -12.74
C SER A 150 6.60 7.89 -13.65
N LYS A 151 7.08 7.93 -14.90
CA LYS A 151 6.85 6.85 -15.88
C LYS A 151 7.49 5.51 -15.49
N SER A 152 8.81 5.50 -15.29
CA SER A 152 9.54 4.27 -14.90
C SER A 152 9.04 3.71 -13.58
N TYR A 153 8.66 4.59 -12.65
CA TYR A 153 8.07 4.19 -11.37
C TYR A 153 6.73 3.47 -11.56
N ILE A 154 5.83 4.00 -12.38
CA ILE A 154 4.54 3.37 -12.68
C ILE A 154 4.75 2.01 -13.37
N GLU A 155 5.63 1.92 -14.36
CA GLU A 155 5.95 0.67 -15.06
C GLU A 155 6.44 -0.41 -14.09
N LYS A 156 7.42 -0.08 -13.24
CA LYS A 156 7.95 -1.02 -12.24
C LYS A 156 6.87 -1.48 -11.27
N ARG A 157 5.99 -0.57 -10.81
CA ARG A 157 4.90 -0.95 -9.89
C ARG A 157 3.86 -1.85 -10.54
N VAL A 158 3.45 -1.55 -11.78
CA VAL A 158 2.51 -2.41 -12.52
C VAL A 158 3.14 -3.78 -12.77
N PHE A 159 4.42 -3.83 -13.13
CA PHE A 159 5.16 -5.08 -13.27
C PHE A 159 5.24 -5.88 -11.95
N GLU A 160 5.47 -5.23 -10.81
CA GLU A 160 5.45 -5.88 -9.50
C GLU A 160 4.10 -6.50 -9.18
N PHE A 161 3.01 -5.77 -9.38
CA PHE A 161 1.65 -6.26 -9.17
C PHE A 161 1.30 -7.42 -10.11
N LYS A 162 1.73 -7.34 -11.38
CA LYS A 162 1.62 -8.46 -12.32
C LYS A 162 2.35 -9.68 -11.82
N SER A 163 3.60 -9.51 -11.36
CA SER A 163 4.39 -10.61 -10.80
C SER A 163 3.72 -11.28 -9.60
N TYR A 164 3.10 -10.52 -8.69
CA TYR A 164 2.34 -11.12 -7.58
C TYR A 164 1.14 -11.93 -8.07
N THR A 165 0.45 -11.43 -9.10
CA THR A 165 -0.69 -12.13 -9.72
C THR A 165 -0.26 -13.42 -10.42
N ASP A 166 0.81 -13.36 -11.22
CA ASP A 166 1.38 -14.52 -11.93
C ASP A 166 1.83 -15.63 -10.94
N ASN A 167 2.18 -15.26 -9.69
CA ASN A 167 2.59 -16.19 -8.63
C ASN A 167 1.45 -16.58 -7.67
N ASN A 168 0.18 -16.32 -8.03
CA ASN A 168 -1.00 -16.66 -7.23
C ASN A 168 -1.05 -16.03 -5.82
N HIS A 169 -0.40 -14.87 -5.63
CA HIS A 169 -0.46 -14.12 -4.37
C HIS A 169 -1.64 -13.16 -4.27
N GLY A 170 -2.39 -13.02 -5.35
CA GLY A 170 -3.48 -12.07 -5.46
C GLY A 170 -3.99 -11.92 -6.88
N TYR A 171 -4.92 -11.00 -7.05
CA TYR A 171 -5.37 -10.56 -8.36
C TYR A 171 -5.44 -9.04 -8.43
N TRP A 172 -5.30 -8.52 -9.64
CA TRP A 172 -5.70 -7.16 -9.97
C TRP A 172 -7.07 -7.17 -10.62
N TYR A 173 -7.88 -6.17 -10.27
CA TYR A 173 -9.26 -6.04 -10.71
C TYR A 173 -9.46 -4.66 -11.33
N ALA A 174 -10.29 -4.59 -12.35
CA ALA A 174 -10.65 -3.33 -12.99
C ALA A 174 -12.15 -3.26 -13.27
N ALA A 175 -12.68 -2.04 -13.20
CA ALA A 175 -14.03 -1.68 -13.65
C ALA A 175 -13.92 -0.95 -14.99
N PHE A 176 -14.65 -1.47 -15.97
CA PHE A 176 -14.68 -0.97 -17.34
C PHE A 176 -15.98 -0.22 -17.61
N LEU A 177 -15.88 0.85 -18.39
CA LEU A 177 -17.02 1.51 -19.02
C LEU A 177 -16.66 1.81 -20.48
N ASN A 178 -17.51 1.40 -21.42
CA ASN A 178 -17.27 1.56 -22.86
C ASN A 178 -15.90 1.03 -23.34
N GLY A 179 -15.43 -0.07 -22.74
CA GLY A 179 -14.16 -0.70 -23.09
C GLY A 179 -12.92 -0.07 -22.44
N GLU A 180 -13.05 1.01 -21.67
CA GLU A 180 -11.93 1.62 -20.95
C GLU A 180 -11.96 1.32 -19.45
N ILE A 181 -10.80 1.14 -18.84
CA ILE A 181 -10.67 1.10 -17.38
C ILE A 181 -10.96 2.49 -16.82
N ILE A 182 -11.90 2.57 -15.89
CA ILE A 182 -12.22 3.81 -15.15
C ILE A 182 -11.89 3.70 -13.66
N SER A 183 -11.65 2.49 -13.16
CA SER A 183 -11.18 2.22 -11.80
C SER A 183 -10.42 0.91 -11.76
N ASP A 184 -9.38 0.82 -10.95
CA ASP A 184 -8.67 -0.43 -10.68
C ASP A 184 -8.28 -0.58 -9.19
N VAL A 185 -8.03 -1.83 -8.78
CA VAL A 185 -7.60 -2.18 -7.43
C VAL A 185 -6.89 -3.52 -7.41
N GLY A 186 -5.85 -3.64 -6.58
CA GLY A 186 -5.24 -4.92 -6.24
C GLY A 186 -5.85 -5.53 -4.99
N LEU A 187 -5.99 -6.85 -4.96
CA LEU A 187 -6.32 -7.61 -3.77
C LEU A 187 -5.30 -8.76 -3.64
N TYR A 188 -4.45 -8.67 -2.63
CA TYR A 188 -3.36 -9.62 -2.39
C TYR A 188 -3.47 -10.18 -0.98
N TRP A 189 -3.11 -11.44 -0.76
CA TRP A 189 -3.39 -12.10 0.50
C TRP A 189 -2.27 -13.03 0.97
N ASN A 190 -2.34 -13.37 2.24
CA ASN A 190 -1.71 -14.53 2.84
C ASN A 190 -2.81 -15.40 3.48
N ASP A 191 -2.43 -16.30 4.37
CA ASP A 191 -3.39 -17.18 5.06
C ASP A 191 -4.24 -16.44 6.13
N GLU A 192 -3.88 -15.21 6.49
CA GLU A 192 -4.52 -14.47 7.58
C GLU A 192 -5.49 -13.39 7.09
N PHE A 193 -5.17 -12.70 6.00
CA PHE A 193 -5.97 -11.60 5.46
C PHE A 193 -5.65 -11.30 3.99
N ALA A 194 -6.56 -10.56 3.35
CA ALA A 194 -6.35 -9.92 2.06
C ALA A 194 -6.24 -8.39 2.20
N ARG A 195 -5.24 -7.79 1.56
CA ARG A 195 -5.02 -6.34 1.51
C ARG A 195 -5.54 -5.78 0.20
N LEU A 196 -6.51 -4.86 0.28
CA LEU A 196 -6.86 -3.97 -0.83
C LEU A 196 -5.73 -2.96 -1.01
N GLN A 197 -5.23 -2.85 -2.24
CA GLN A 197 -4.05 -2.10 -2.56
C GLN A 197 -4.28 -1.19 -3.77
N ASN A 198 -3.85 0.06 -3.64
CA ASN A 198 -3.78 1.03 -4.75
C ASN A 198 -5.11 1.22 -5.49
N LEU A 199 -6.24 1.25 -4.77
CA LEU A 199 -7.53 1.60 -5.36
C LEU A 199 -7.45 2.99 -5.99
N LYS A 200 -7.78 3.09 -7.27
CA LYS A 200 -7.91 4.38 -7.95
C LYS A 200 -9.15 4.39 -8.83
N THR A 201 -9.81 5.54 -8.87
CA THR A 201 -10.96 5.82 -9.75
C THR A 201 -10.74 7.19 -10.40
N LEU A 202 -10.92 7.24 -11.73
CA LEU A 202 -10.89 8.47 -12.52
C LEU A 202 -11.84 9.50 -11.92
N LYS A 203 -11.43 10.77 -11.94
CA LYS A 203 -12.10 11.85 -11.19
C LYS A 203 -13.55 12.03 -11.63
N GLU A 204 -13.82 11.88 -12.92
CA GLU A 204 -15.12 12.04 -13.58
C GLU A 204 -16.11 10.93 -13.16
N TYR A 205 -15.60 9.78 -12.71
CA TYR A 205 -16.39 8.60 -12.33
C TYR A 205 -16.49 8.39 -10.81
N ARG A 206 -16.02 9.36 -10.02
CA ARG A 206 -16.15 9.33 -8.56
C ARG A 206 -17.58 9.63 -8.13
N LYS A 207 -17.97 9.10 -6.96
CA LYS A 207 -19.33 9.23 -6.39
C LYS A 207 -20.44 8.60 -7.24
N LEU A 208 -20.09 7.78 -8.24
CA LEU A 208 -21.03 7.03 -9.09
C LEU A 208 -21.10 5.53 -8.72
N GLY A 209 -20.66 5.13 -7.52
CA GLY A 209 -20.68 3.72 -7.09
C GLY A 209 -19.62 2.80 -7.72
N VAL A 210 -18.80 3.29 -8.65
CA VAL A 210 -17.78 2.49 -9.38
C VAL A 210 -16.83 1.76 -8.44
N ALA A 211 -16.17 2.50 -7.53
CA ALA A 211 -15.22 1.91 -6.58
C ALA A 211 -15.87 0.88 -5.64
N GLN A 212 -17.10 1.13 -5.17
CA GLN A 212 -17.81 0.19 -4.30
C GLN A 212 -18.16 -1.10 -5.05
N THR A 213 -18.58 -0.96 -6.31
CA THR A 213 -18.90 -2.08 -7.19
C THR A 213 -17.65 -2.95 -7.42
N LEU A 214 -16.53 -2.31 -7.73
CA LEU A 214 -15.26 -2.99 -7.95
C LEU A 214 -14.73 -3.71 -6.70
N ILE A 215 -14.79 -3.06 -5.53
CA ILE A 215 -14.37 -3.68 -4.26
C ILE A 215 -15.25 -4.88 -3.93
N LYS A 216 -16.58 -4.74 -4.06
CA LYS A 216 -17.51 -5.85 -3.84
C LYS A 216 -17.18 -7.03 -4.75
N TYR A 217 -16.98 -6.77 -6.04
CA TYR A 217 -16.57 -7.80 -7.00
C TYR A 217 -15.29 -8.52 -6.58
N ALA A 218 -14.22 -7.77 -6.26
CA ALA A 218 -12.94 -8.36 -5.85
C ALA A 218 -13.06 -9.20 -4.56
N ILE A 219 -13.83 -8.73 -3.58
CA ILE A 219 -14.05 -9.43 -2.31
C ILE A 219 -14.86 -10.72 -2.52
N GLU A 220 -15.95 -10.66 -3.31
CA GLU A 220 -16.81 -11.82 -3.59
C GLU A 220 -16.06 -12.91 -4.35
N ASP A 221 -15.25 -12.49 -5.31
CA ASP A 221 -14.43 -13.35 -6.17
C ASP A 221 -13.24 -13.99 -5.42
N SER A 222 -12.81 -13.43 -4.29
CA SER A 222 -11.78 -14.01 -3.43
C SER A 222 -12.35 -15.03 -2.43
N ASN A 223 -11.55 -16.02 -2.04
CA ASN A 223 -11.89 -16.96 -0.95
C ASN A 223 -11.52 -16.44 0.45
N GLN A 224 -11.26 -15.13 0.55
CA GLN A 224 -10.73 -14.52 1.77
C GLN A 224 -11.87 -14.02 2.65
N GLU A 225 -11.75 -14.21 3.97
CA GLU A 225 -12.80 -13.83 4.92
C GLU A 225 -12.50 -12.53 5.67
N PHE A 226 -11.24 -12.11 5.68
CA PHE A 226 -10.78 -10.95 6.42
C PHE A 226 -9.95 -10.02 5.53
N PHE A 227 -10.32 -8.76 5.51
CA PHE A 227 -9.79 -7.75 4.61
C PHE A 227 -9.16 -6.61 5.39
N THR A 228 -8.08 -6.07 4.86
CA THR A 228 -7.42 -4.87 5.38
C THR A 228 -7.12 -3.88 4.25
N LEU A 229 -7.03 -2.60 4.58
CA LEU A 229 -6.56 -1.56 3.68
C LEU A 229 -5.90 -0.44 4.48
N GLU A 230 -5.11 0.36 3.79
CA GLU A 230 -4.57 1.60 4.34
C GLU A 230 -5.24 2.81 3.71
N ALA A 231 -5.59 3.78 4.55
CA ALA A 231 -6.20 5.03 4.13
C ALA A 231 -5.53 6.21 4.84
N GLU A 232 -5.54 7.36 4.16
CA GLU A 232 -5.26 8.64 4.82
C GLU A 232 -6.47 9.05 5.63
N GLU A 233 -6.25 9.54 6.86
CA GLU A 233 -7.33 9.89 7.80
C GLU A 233 -8.31 10.91 7.22
N ASN A 234 -7.80 11.88 6.46
CA ASN A 234 -8.59 12.92 5.79
C ASN A 234 -8.73 12.67 4.27
N GLY A 235 -8.47 11.43 3.83
CA GLY A 235 -8.54 11.06 2.42
C GLY A 235 -9.97 10.96 1.89
N LEU A 236 -10.16 11.23 0.59
CA LEU A 236 -11.49 11.23 -0.06
C LEU A 236 -12.24 9.90 0.04
N ALA A 237 -11.52 8.78 0.17
CA ALA A 237 -12.09 7.43 0.16
C ALA A 237 -12.52 6.93 1.56
N ILE A 238 -12.14 7.59 2.66
CA ILE A 238 -12.36 7.05 4.02
C ILE A 238 -13.84 6.81 4.32
N ASN A 239 -14.71 7.76 3.97
CA ASN A 239 -16.14 7.65 4.18
C ASN A 239 -16.77 6.57 3.30
N MET A 240 -16.21 6.35 2.10
CA MET A 240 -16.63 5.25 1.24
C MET A 240 -16.28 3.91 1.89
N TYR A 241 -15.05 3.72 2.37
CA TYR A 241 -14.63 2.50 3.06
C TYR A 241 -15.52 2.19 4.29
N LYS A 242 -15.80 3.20 5.12
CA LYS A 242 -16.74 3.08 6.24
C LYS A 242 -18.13 2.65 5.78
N SER A 243 -18.63 3.23 4.69
CA SER A 243 -19.97 2.92 4.16
C SER A 243 -20.11 1.49 3.62
N ILE A 244 -19.01 0.85 3.21
CA ILE A 244 -19.02 -0.51 2.67
C ILE A 244 -18.60 -1.57 3.70
N GLY A 245 -18.40 -1.21 4.97
CA GLY A 245 -18.17 -2.16 6.07
C GLY A 245 -16.77 -2.14 6.70
N PHE A 246 -15.83 -1.33 6.19
CA PHE A 246 -14.52 -1.20 6.83
C PHE A 246 -14.58 -0.32 8.08
N THR A 247 -13.97 -0.78 9.17
CA THR A 247 -13.82 -0.02 10.42
C THR A 247 -12.36 0.34 10.64
N VAL A 248 -12.09 1.47 11.30
CA VAL A 248 -10.72 1.84 11.69
C VAL A 248 -10.29 0.90 12.81
N GLN A 249 -9.21 0.15 12.58
CA GLN A 249 -8.66 -0.79 13.55
C GLN A 249 -7.54 -0.15 14.37
N GLU A 250 -6.65 0.57 13.70
CA GLU A 250 -5.44 1.12 14.30
C GLU A 250 -4.88 2.27 13.44
N LYS A 251 -3.97 3.04 14.05
CA LYS A 251 -3.18 4.06 13.37
C LYS A 251 -1.72 3.60 13.32
N LYS A 252 -1.09 3.77 12.16
CA LYS A 252 0.33 3.53 11.92
C LYS A 252 0.99 4.86 11.61
N TYR A 253 2.22 5.01 12.05
CA TYR A 253 3.04 6.18 11.75
C TYR A 253 4.26 5.78 10.96
N GLY A 254 4.82 6.75 10.27
CA GLY A 254 6.14 6.58 9.69
C GLY A 254 6.80 7.90 9.39
N LEU A 255 8.06 7.80 9.00
CA LEU A 255 8.82 8.91 8.50
C LEU A 255 9.75 8.44 7.38
N TYR A 256 10.03 9.38 6.49
CA TYR A 256 10.94 9.17 5.38
C TYR A 256 11.83 10.39 5.22
N SER A 257 13.11 10.19 4.89
CA SER A 257 13.99 11.32 4.57
C SER A 257 13.73 11.79 3.15
N SER A 258 13.48 13.09 2.95
CA SER A 258 13.46 13.66 1.60
C SER A 258 14.88 13.75 1.05
N SER A 259 15.04 13.47 -0.25
CA SER A 259 16.30 13.80 -0.93
C SER A 259 16.47 15.33 -0.92
N ILE A 260 17.65 15.79 -0.47
CA ILE A 260 18.12 17.16 -0.68
C ILE A 260 18.32 17.38 -2.19
#